data_AF-A0A2T0USG9-F1
#
_entry.id   AF-A0A2T0USG9-F1
#
_cell.length_a   1.000
_cell.length_b   1.000
_cell.length_c   1.000
_cell.angle_alpha   90.00
_cell.angle_beta   90.00
_cell.angle_gamma   90.00
#
_symmetry.space_group_name_H-M   'P 1'
#
loop_
_entity.id
_entity.type
_entity.pdbx_description
1 polymer ?
#
loop_
_entity_poly.entity_id
_entity_poly.type
_entity_poly.pdbx_seq_one_letter_code
_entity_poly.pdbx_strand_id
1 'polypeptide(L)'
;MRKGLIRRTIRRARPSRPATVADTSGKRYRVVPADDPETAAYADPPRTWPRVATMAGAWALVLALGSWIAPAFAASGSEENQDPRDQAATDAEGAALRYLRYGSNEETDRAEDALCDDASPEITPSDLDAMRQSYADELGGITDIDLTTGDPVPSSDGIAIAGTVSYIYQGTQRHEEFLVTVQEYDGTYCVSDATQPAAEIPTATPDEGQTQEIDSQEVATDFLRTVVADRNPATAEAMQCSAFTGITAQDLDDAITEWVAVNGATTGYLNGISPAEADGAFETEIVLQGELNQESFTFQIAVDGDCVASLEGGDDLMNAAD
;
A
#
# COMPACT_ATOMS: atom_id res chain seq x y z
N MET A 1 -22.41 48.57 -61.84
CA MET A 1 -23.59 49.12 -61.13
C MET A 1 -24.38 47.99 -60.47
N ARG A 2 -24.76 48.19 -59.20
CA ARG A 2 -25.77 47.49 -58.38
C ARG A 2 -25.57 45.99 -58.09
N LYS A 3 -24.89 45.69 -56.97
CA LYS A 3 -25.11 44.46 -56.18
C LYS A 3 -26.43 44.62 -55.41
N GLY A 4 -27.43 43.82 -55.75
CA GLY A 4 -28.69 43.72 -55.00
C GLY A 4 -28.53 42.81 -53.79
N LEU A 5 -28.68 43.37 -52.59
CA LEU A 5 -28.78 42.63 -51.33
C LEU A 5 -30.22 42.09 -51.18
N ILE A 6 -30.40 40.77 -51.21
CA ILE A 6 -31.64 40.12 -50.78
C ILE A 6 -31.44 39.68 -49.32
N ARG A 7 -32.03 40.42 -48.38
CA ARG A 7 -32.15 40.00 -46.97
C ARG A 7 -33.23 38.94 -46.84
N ARG A 8 -32.84 37.68 -46.59
CA ARG A 8 -33.76 36.65 -46.09
C ARG A 8 -33.97 36.84 -44.58
N THR A 9 -35.15 37.30 -44.19
CA THR A 9 -35.62 37.30 -42.80
C THR A 9 -36.08 35.89 -42.44
N ILE A 10 -35.29 35.18 -41.63
CA ILE A 10 -35.69 33.90 -41.04
C ILE A 10 -36.72 34.20 -39.95
N ARG A 11 -37.99 33.82 -40.18
CA ARG A 11 -39.02 33.79 -39.13
C ARG A 11 -38.61 32.74 -38.10
N ARG A 12 -38.21 33.18 -36.90
CA ARG A 12 -38.03 32.28 -35.75
C ARG A 12 -39.39 31.65 -35.41
N ALA A 13 -39.46 30.33 -35.50
CA ALA A 13 -40.56 29.55 -34.94
C ALA A 13 -40.66 29.84 -33.44
N ARG A 14 -41.87 30.14 -32.96
CA ARG A 14 -42.15 30.28 -31.53
C ARG A 14 -41.97 28.90 -30.89
N PRO A 15 -41.18 28.75 -29.80
CA PRO A 15 -41.12 27.48 -29.09
C PRO A 15 -42.50 27.16 -28.53
N SER A 16 -42.97 25.94 -28.81
CA SER A 16 -44.20 25.40 -28.25
C SER A 16 -44.12 25.44 -26.72
N ARG A 17 -45.19 25.92 -26.08
CA ARG A 17 -45.28 25.91 -24.62
C ARG A 17 -45.28 24.44 -24.15
N PRO A 18 -44.45 24.08 -23.16
CA PRO A 18 -44.40 22.71 -22.68
C PRO A 18 -45.71 22.33 -21.99
N ALA A 19 -46.09 21.06 -22.18
CA ALA A 19 -47.29 20.49 -21.58
C ALA A 19 -47.17 20.51 -20.04
N THR A 20 -48.25 20.92 -19.38
CA THR A 20 -48.38 20.89 -17.93
C THR A 20 -49.44 19.86 -17.57
N VAL A 21 -49.11 18.94 -16.67
CA VAL A 21 -50.01 17.90 -16.18
C VAL A 21 -50.31 18.19 -14.71
N ALA A 22 -51.59 18.12 -14.32
CA ALA A 22 -52.01 18.31 -12.94
C ALA A 22 -52.24 16.95 -12.28
N ASP A 23 -51.75 16.77 -11.06
CA ASP A 23 -52.09 15.60 -10.26
C ASP A 23 -53.47 15.73 -9.60
N THR A 24 -53.93 14.66 -8.97
CA THR A 24 -55.21 14.59 -8.25
C THR A 24 -55.27 15.50 -7.01
N SER A 25 -54.15 16.06 -6.56
CA SER A 25 -54.06 17.08 -5.51
C SER A 25 -54.08 18.53 -6.06
N GLY A 26 -54.18 18.68 -7.40
CA GLY A 26 -54.25 19.98 -8.08
C GLY A 26 -52.88 20.63 -8.33
N LYS A 27 -51.77 19.96 -7.99
CA LYS A 27 -50.43 20.49 -8.26
C LYS A 27 -50.08 20.26 -9.73
N ARG A 28 -49.63 21.33 -10.40
CA ARG A 28 -49.26 21.30 -11.83
C ARG A 28 -47.76 21.11 -11.96
N TYR A 29 -47.37 20.06 -12.67
CA TYR A 29 -45.98 19.75 -12.98
C TYR A 29 -45.71 19.99 -14.46
N ARG A 30 -44.53 20.52 -14.74
CA ARG A 30 -44.04 20.75 -16.10
C ARG A 30 -43.31 19.49 -16.53
N VAL A 31 -43.83 18.81 -17.55
CA VAL A 31 -43.20 17.60 -18.08
C VAL A 31 -41.99 18.04 -18.91
N VAL A 32 -40.80 17.69 -18.44
CA VAL A 32 -39.55 17.81 -19.20
C VAL A 32 -39.34 16.45 -19.88
N PRO A 33 -39.13 16.38 -21.20
CA PRO A 33 -38.80 15.12 -21.86
C PRO A 33 -37.51 14.57 -21.24
N ALA A 34 -37.53 13.31 -20.83
CA ALA A 34 -36.30 12.62 -20.45
C ALA A 34 -35.54 12.28 -21.74
N ASP A 35 -34.32 12.80 -21.87
CA ASP A 35 -33.45 12.49 -23.00
C ASP A 35 -32.93 11.04 -22.89
N ASP A 36 -32.76 10.43 -24.06
CA ASP A 36 -32.36 9.03 -24.31
C ASP A 36 -31.03 8.68 -23.58
N PRO A 37 -30.95 7.58 -22.80
CA PRO A 37 -29.79 7.26 -21.95
C PRO A 37 -28.47 7.04 -22.71
N GLU A 38 -28.48 6.92 -24.03
CA GLU A 38 -27.26 6.73 -24.83
C GLU A 38 -26.50 8.02 -25.17
N THR A 39 -27.01 9.21 -24.81
CA THR A 39 -26.32 10.50 -25.09
C THR A 39 -25.77 11.21 -23.85
N ALA A 40 -25.90 10.63 -22.66
CA ALA A 40 -25.54 11.27 -21.39
C ALA A 40 -24.03 11.28 -21.06
N ALA A 41 -23.19 10.51 -21.78
CA ALA A 41 -21.77 10.37 -21.45
C ALA A 41 -20.90 11.61 -21.75
N TYR A 42 -21.42 12.58 -22.52
CA TYR A 42 -20.69 13.82 -22.87
C TYR A 42 -21.59 15.06 -22.81
N ALA A 43 -22.48 15.15 -21.83
CA ALA A 43 -23.28 16.35 -21.60
C ALA A 43 -22.44 17.45 -20.93
N ASP A 44 -22.12 18.48 -21.70
CA ASP A 44 -21.44 19.71 -21.28
C ASP A 44 -22.20 20.35 -20.08
N PRO A 45 -21.60 20.54 -18.90
CA PRO A 45 -22.34 20.95 -17.72
C PRO A 45 -22.95 22.36 -17.89
N PRO A 46 -24.17 22.60 -17.38
CA PRO A 46 -24.88 23.85 -17.60
C PRO A 46 -24.14 25.04 -16.96
N ARG A 47 -23.48 25.84 -17.78
CA ARG A 47 -22.92 27.16 -17.42
C ARG A 47 -24.05 28.16 -17.16
N THR A 48 -24.67 28.09 -15.98
CA THR A 48 -25.49 29.19 -15.44
C THR A 48 -25.03 29.55 -14.03
N TRP A 49 -24.08 30.48 -13.96
CA TRP A 49 -23.57 31.09 -12.73
C TRP A 49 -24.33 32.39 -12.39
N PRO A 50 -25.49 32.33 -11.72
CA PRO A 50 -25.87 33.49 -10.92
C PRO A 50 -26.40 33.16 -9.50
N ARG A 51 -26.17 31.96 -8.96
CA ARG A 51 -26.73 31.57 -7.65
C ARG A 51 -25.74 31.15 -6.56
N VAL A 52 -24.43 31.19 -6.81
CA VAL A 52 -23.41 30.83 -5.79
C VAL A 52 -23.06 32.01 -4.87
N ALA A 53 -23.46 33.24 -5.20
CA ALA A 53 -23.16 34.42 -4.38
C ALA A 53 -23.93 34.48 -3.04
N THR A 54 -25.03 33.73 -2.87
CA THR A 54 -25.86 33.81 -1.66
C THR A 54 -25.48 32.82 -0.56
N MET A 55 -24.63 31.81 -0.82
CA MET A 55 -24.18 30.86 0.20
C MET A 55 -22.89 31.26 0.92
N ALA A 56 -22.04 32.10 0.31
CA ALA A 56 -20.83 32.61 0.96
C ALA A 56 -21.14 33.66 2.06
N GLY A 57 -22.23 34.41 1.94
CA GLY A 57 -22.61 35.43 2.93
C GLY A 57 -23.10 34.84 4.27
N ALA A 58 -23.62 33.61 4.27
CA ALA A 58 -24.16 32.98 5.47
C ALA A 58 -23.07 32.38 6.39
N TRP A 59 -21.91 32.00 5.85
CA TRP A 59 -20.79 31.49 6.66
C TRP A 59 -19.96 32.57 7.35
N ALA A 60 -19.87 33.77 6.74
CA ALA A 60 -19.14 34.89 7.35
C ALA A 60 -19.78 35.40 8.65
N LEU A 61 -21.10 35.25 8.82
CA LEU A 61 -21.82 35.65 10.04
C LEU A 61 -21.70 34.62 11.18
N VAL A 62 -21.50 33.34 10.87
CA VAL A 62 -21.29 32.30 11.91
C VAL A 62 -19.90 32.42 12.52
N LEU A 63 -18.88 32.79 11.73
CA LEU A 63 -17.52 33.02 12.24
C LEU A 63 -17.38 34.31 13.07
N ALA A 64 -18.24 35.31 12.86
CA ALA A 64 -18.19 36.57 13.59
C ALA A 64 -18.89 36.54 14.97
N LEU A 65 -19.81 35.59 15.21
CA LEU A 65 -20.58 35.49 16.45
C LEU A 65 -20.16 34.32 17.37
N GLY A 66 -19.30 33.40 16.90
CA GLY A 66 -18.78 32.29 17.70
C GLY A 66 -17.62 32.65 18.65
N SER A 67 -17.08 33.86 18.58
CA SER A 67 -15.84 34.26 19.28
C SER A 67 -16.00 34.65 20.77
N TRP A 68 -17.18 34.50 21.37
CA TRP A 68 -17.45 34.99 22.74
C TRP A 68 -17.87 33.92 23.76
N ILE A 69 -17.70 32.63 23.46
CA ILE A 69 -17.85 31.54 24.46
C ILE A 69 -16.75 30.50 24.26
N ALA A 70 -15.52 30.86 24.61
CA ALA A 70 -14.48 29.92 25.00
C ALA A 70 -13.62 30.58 26.09
N PRO A 71 -13.78 30.22 27.37
CA PRO A 71 -12.88 30.67 28.42
C PRO A 71 -11.58 29.84 28.40
N ALA A 72 -10.44 30.54 28.28
CA ALA A 72 -9.15 30.19 28.89
C ALA A 72 -8.29 29.02 28.34
N PHE A 73 -7.96 29.02 27.05
CA PHE A 73 -6.74 28.37 26.51
C PHE A 73 -5.86 29.36 25.70
N ALA A 74 -5.84 30.63 26.11
CA ALA A 74 -5.04 31.66 25.45
C ALA A 74 -4.21 32.44 26.47
N ALA A 75 -3.33 31.73 27.15
CA ALA A 75 -2.13 32.21 27.84
C ALA A 75 -1.26 30.95 27.97
N SER A 76 -0.14 30.77 27.26
CA SER A 76 0.96 31.68 26.97
C SER A 76 1.85 31.10 25.85
N GLY A 77 2.51 31.96 25.08
CA GLY A 77 3.72 31.60 24.32
C GLY A 77 3.49 31.36 22.84
N SER A 78 4.33 31.96 22.02
CA SER A 78 4.28 31.98 20.56
C SER A 78 4.75 30.64 19.94
N GLU A 79 3.84 29.88 19.32
CA GLU A 79 4.15 28.64 18.57
C GLU A 79 3.66 28.72 17.11
N GLU A 80 3.83 29.86 16.45
CA GLU A 80 3.38 30.06 15.07
C GLU A 80 4.31 29.43 14.01
N ASN A 81 5.05 28.36 14.36
CA ASN A 81 5.95 27.66 13.45
C ASN A 81 6.33 26.23 13.92
N GLN A 82 5.45 25.52 14.63
CA GLN A 82 5.65 24.07 14.78
C GLN A 82 5.37 23.41 13.42
N ASP A 83 6.34 22.68 12.89
CA ASP A 83 6.16 21.85 11.71
C ASP A 83 4.96 20.92 11.99
N PRO A 84 3.99 20.74 11.08
CA PRO A 84 2.94 19.74 11.25
C PRO A 84 3.51 18.34 11.56
N ARG A 85 4.75 18.08 11.11
CA ARG A 85 5.54 16.89 11.42
C ARG A 85 6.04 16.80 12.86
N ASP A 86 5.93 17.84 13.68
CA ASP A 86 6.37 17.87 15.09
C ASP A 86 5.19 17.71 16.07
N GLN A 87 3.97 17.55 15.57
CA GLN A 87 2.80 17.29 16.42
C GLN A 87 2.80 15.85 16.96
N ALA A 88 2.42 15.68 18.23
CA ALA A 88 2.26 14.37 18.84
C ALA A 88 1.28 13.49 18.04
N ALA A 89 1.52 12.18 18.05
CA ALA A 89 0.66 11.24 17.35
C ALA A 89 -0.75 11.21 17.96
N THR A 90 -1.76 11.25 17.09
CA THR A 90 -3.18 11.24 17.47
C THR A 90 -3.75 9.85 17.66
N ASP A 91 -3.04 8.82 17.21
CA ASP A 91 -3.38 7.40 17.32
C ASP A 91 -2.11 6.55 17.42
N ALA A 92 -2.29 5.27 17.79
CA ALA A 92 -1.17 4.37 18.02
C ALA A 92 -0.41 4.03 16.73
N GLU A 93 -1.12 3.88 15.62
CA GLU A 93 -0.53 3.62 14.31
C GLU A 93 0.36 4.77 13.85
N GLY A 94 -0.12 6.00 14.01
CA GLY A 94 0.64 7.21 13.73
C GLY A 94 1.89 7.33 14.59
N ALA A 95 1.86 6.90 15.85
CA ALA A 95 3.05 6.87 16.71
C ALA A 95 4.09 5.86 16.19
N ALA A 96 3.66 4.64 15.85
CA ALA A 96 4.54 3.60 15.31
C ALA A 96 5.13 4.01 13.95
N LEU A 97 4.31 4.50 13.02
CA LEU A 97 4.75 5.00 11.72
C LEU A 97 5.74 6.15 11.87
N ARG A 98 5.47 7.09 12.77
CA ARG A 98 6.34 8.24 13.02
C ARG A 98 7.72 7.80 13.50
N TYR A 99 7.76 6.88 14.45
CA TYR A 99 9.00 6.31 14.98
C TYR A 99 9.82 5.62 13.89
N LEU A 100 9.22 4.65 13.20
CA LEU A 100 9.89 3.89 12.14
C LEU A 100 10.33 4.80 10.99
N ARG A 101 9.45 5.72 10.56
CA ARG A 101 9.73 6.61 9.43
C ARG A 101 10.89 7.54 9.72
N TYR A 102 10.91 8.19 10.88
CA TYR A 102 11.98 9.15 11.20
C TYR A 102 13.30 8.43 11.49
N GLY A 103 13.26 7.29 12.19
CA GLY A 103 14.45 6.49 12.44
C GLY A 103 15.08 6.00 11.13
N SER A 104 14.26 5.56 10.18
CA SER A 104 14.72 5.11 8.87
C SER A 104 15.00 6.25 7.87
N ASN A 105 14.79 7.54 8.18
CA ASN A 105 15.04 8.66 7.24
C ASN A 105 16.13 9.64 7.70
N GLU A 106 17.11 9.21 8.50
CA GLU A 106 18.17 10.07 9.06
C GLU A 106 17.64 11.16 10.02
N GLU A 107 16.39 11.06 10.48
CA GLU A 107 15.75 12.02 11.39
C GLU A 107 15.73 11.45 12.83
N THR A 108 16.88 11.00 13.34
CA THR A 108 16.99 10.29 14.64
C THR A 108 16.39 11.07 15.81
N ASP A 109 16.65 12.37 15.88
CA ASP A 109 16.13 13.25 16.95
C ASP A 109 14.58 13.24 16.98
N ARG A 110 13.94 13.17 15.80
CA ARG A 110 12.47 13.18 15.69
C ARG A 110 11.86 11.81 15.97
N ALA A 111 12.62 10.74 15.77
CA ALA A 111 12.25 9.40 16.21
C ALA A 111 12.40 9.27 17.73
N GLU A 112 13.43 9.88 18.33
CA GLU A 112 13.57 9.97 19.78
C GLU A 112 12.38 10.73 20.41
N ASP A 113 11.93 11.82 19.79
CA ASP A 113 10.74 12.56 20.24
C ASP A 113 9.43 11.74 20.17
N ALA A 114 9.40 10.61 19.44
CA ALA A 114 8.25 9.72 19.39
C ALA A 114 8.24 8.67 20.52
N LEU A 115 9.34 8.54 21.26
CA LEU A 115 9.47 7.62 22.39
C LEU A 115 8.77 8.16 23.63
N CYS A 116 8.31 7.26 24.50
CA CYS A 116 7.88 7.64 25.84
C CYS A 116 9.10 8.06 26.69
N ASP A 117 8.92 8.94 27.69
CA ASP A 117 10.01 9.53 28.50
C ASP A 117 10.96 8.49 29.14
N ASP A 118 10.46 7.30 29.46
CA ASP A 118 11.21 6.18 30.07
C ASP A 118 11.39 4.98 29.13
N ALA A 119 11.06 5.13 27.85
CA ALA A 119 11.24 4.09 26.85
C ALA A 119 12.73 3.82 26.61
N SER A 120 13.06 2.54 26.47
CA SER A 120 14.39 2.08 26.09
C SER A 120 14.19 0.93 25.09
N PRO A 121 13.78 1.25 23.85
CA PRO A 121 13.46 0.23 22.87
C PRO A 121 14.68 -0.64 22.56
N GLU A 122 14.45 -1.92 22.22
CA GLU A 122 15.53 -2.82 21.78
C GLU A 122 16.19 -2.31 20.49
N ILE A 123 15.37 -1.87 19.54
CA ILE A 123 15.80 -1.22 18.30
C ILE A 123 15.68 0.28 18.50
N THR A 124 16.81 0.97 18.63
CA THR A 124 16.84 2.43 18.82
C THR A 124 16.71 3.19 17.48
N PRO A 125 16.40 4.50 17.52
CA PRO A 125 16.45 5.33 16.31
C PRO A 125 17.80 5.29 15.57
N SER A 126 18.90 5.18 16.33
CA SER A 126 20.23 5.05 15.75
C SER A 126 20.44 3.69 15.07
N ASP A 127 19.81 2.62 15.57
CA ASP A 127 19.87 1.31 14.93
C ASP A 127 19.09 1.30 13.61
N LEU A 128 17.93 1.98 13.55
CA LEU A 128 17.16 2.16 12.32
C LEU A 128 17.96 2.91 11.24
N ASP A 129 18.67 3.99 11.62
CA ASP A 129 19.55 4.69 10.68
C ASP A 129 20.77 3.83 10.28
N ALA A 130 21.34 3.05 11.21
CA ALA A 130 22.43 2.13 10.90
C ALA A 130 22.00 1.03 9.91
N MET A 131 20.81 0.45 10.07
CA MET A 131 20.23 -0.51 9.12
C MET A 131 20.05 0.13 7.74
N ARG A 132 19.46 1.32 7.70
CA ARG A 132 19.31 2.10 6.47
C ARG A 132 20.65 2.35 5.78
N GLN A 133 21.68 2.78 6.52
CA GLN A 133 23.03 2.99 5.96
C GLN A 133 23.62 1.69 5.41
N SER A 134 23.47 0.57 6.14
CA SER A 134 23.91 -0.75 5.68
C SER A 134 23.25 -1.12 4.35
N TYR A 135 21.94 -0.91 4.21
CA TYR A 135 21.23 -1.17 2.95
C TYR A 135 21.54 -0.16 1.86
N ALA A 136 21.81 1.10 2.19
CA ALA A 136 22.29 2.07 1.22
C ALA A 136 23.65 1.65 0.63
N ASP A 137 24.56 1.13 1.45
CA ASP A 137 25.85 0.61 0.99
C ASP A 137 25.70 -0.65 0.12
N GLU A 138 24.78 -1.56 0.49
CA GLU A 138 24.49 -2.76 -0.28
C GLU A 138 23.84 -2.46 -1.65
N LEU A 139 22.81 -1.60 -1.65
CA LEU A 139 22.01 -1.30 -2.83
C LEU A 139 22.65 -0.24 -3.74
N GLY A 140 23.67 0.48 -3.25
CA GLY A 140 24.30 1.60 -3.95
C GLY A 140 23.55 2.94 -3.77
N GLY A 141 22.69 3.01 -2.76
CA GLY A 141 21.90 4.15 -2.34
C GLY A 141 20.52 3.72 -1.84
N ILE A 142 19.75 4.67 -1.30
CA ILE A 142 18.31 4.52 -1.05
C ILE A 142 17.62 5.74 -1.67
N THR A 143 16.65 5.50 -2.55
CA THR A 143 15.87 6.56 -3.18
C THR A 143 14.55 6.80 -2.48
N ASP A 144 13.98 5.76 -1.88
CA ASP A 144 12.68 5.83 -1.23
C ASP A 144 12.59 4.85 -0.07
N ILE A 145 11.72 5.15 0.88
CA ILE A 145 11.41 4.29 2.02
C ILE A 145 9.91 4.21 2.16
N ASP A 146 9.38 3.00 1.97
CA ASP A 146 7.97 2.71 2.17
C ASP A 146 7.74 2.09 3.55
N LEU A 147 6.63 2.43 4.17
CA LEU A 147 6.25 1.92 5.49
C LEU A 147 4.82 1.43 5.46
N THR A 148 4.63 0.22 5.97
CA THR A 148 3.29 -0.34 6.19
C THR A 148 3.16 -0.77 7.64
N THR A 149 1.95 -0.64 8.17
CA THR A 149 1.58 -1.05 9.53
C THR A 149 0.43 -2.03 9.48
N GLY A 150 0.48 -3.03 10.36
CA GLY A 150 -0.60 -3.96 10.60
C GLY A 150 -1.64 -3.42 11.58
N ASP A 151 -2.66 -4.23 11.83
CA ASP A 151 -3.71 -3.88 12.77
C ASP A 151 -3.18 -3.77 14.21
N PRO A 152 -3.62 -2.77 15.00
CA PRO A 152 -3.22 -2.64 16.39
C PRO A 152 -3.79 -3.77 17.26
N VAL A 153 -2.92 -4.46 17.99
CA VAL A 153 -3.26 -5.57 18.89
C VAL A 153 -3.00 -5.16 20.34
N PRO A 154 -4.00 -5.14 21.23
CA PRO A 154 -3.78 -4.87 22.64
C PRO A 154 -2.87 -5.92 23.29
N SER A 155 -1.87 -5.47 24.06
CA SER A 155 -0.94 -6.32 24.82
C SER A 155 -0.90 -5.93 26.31
N SER A 156 -0.11 -6.64 27.12
CA SER A 156 0.12 -6.29 28.52
C SER A 156 0.87 -4.96 28.69
N ASP A 157 1.69 -4.61 27.72
CA ASP A 157 2.68 -3.53 27.79
C ASP A 157 2.25 -2.30 26.96
N GLY A 158 1.12 -2.39 26.25
CA GLY A 158 0.55 -1.32 25.45
C GLY A 158 -0.29 -1.85 24.29
N ILE A 159 -0.16 -1.21 23.14
CA ILE A 159 -0.75 -1.59 21.86
C ILE A 159 0.40 -2.02 20.96
N ALA A 160 0.46 -3.29 20.60
CA ALA A 160 1.46 -3.83 19.70
C ALA A 160 1.02 -3.64 18.24
N ILE A 161 1.92 -3.15 17.40
CA ILE A 161 1.68 -2.86 15.98
C ILE A 161 2.85 -3.46 15.20
N ALA A 162 2.55 -4.40 14.31
CA ALA A 162 3.54 -4.87 13.35
C ALA A 162 3.79 -3.77 12.30
N GLY A 163 5.04 -3.49 11.97
CA GLY A 163 5.42 -2.52 10.96
C GLY A 163 6.49 -3.09 10.05
N THR A 164 6.38 -2.83 8.75
CA THR A 164 7.38 -3.22 7.75
C THR A 164 7.97 -1.98 7.13
N VAL A 165 9.30 -1.85 7.17
CA VAL A 165 10.05 -0.78 6.51
C VAL A 165 10.73 -1.35 5.27
N SER A 166 10.41 -0.80 4.10
CA SER A 166 11.01 -1.19 2.82
C SER A 166 11.98 -0.12 2.32
N TYR A 167 13.26 -0.46 2.23
CA TYR A 167 14.32 0.37 1.66
C TYR A 167 14.45 0.11 0.16
N ILE A 168 14.22 1.14 -0.67
CA ILE A 168 14.07 0.98 -2.12
C ILE A 168 15.15 1.76 -2.87
N TYR A 169 15.80 1.10 -3.83
CA TYR A 169 16.74 1.72 -4.75
C TYR A 169 16.71 1.08 -6.14
N GLN A 170 16.44 1.89 -7.17
CA GLN A 170 16.49 1.50 -8.59
C GLN A 170 15.80 0.16 -8.92
N GLY A 171 14.64 -0.10 -8.30
CA GLY A 171 13.85 -1.32 -8.52
C GLY A 171 14.19 -2.49 -7.59
N THR A 172 15.25 -2.40 -6.79
CA THR A 172 15.56 -3.37 -5.74
C THR A 172 15.00 -2.89 -4.40
N GLN A 173 14.52 -3.81 -3.57
CA GLN A 173 14.04 -3.51 -2.22
C GLN A 173 14.59 -4.48 -1.17
N ARG A 174 14.79 -3.96 0.05
CA ARG A 174 15.03 -4.73 1.27
C ARG A 174 13.97 -4.34 2.27
N HIS A 175 13.32 -5.31 2.91
CA HIS A 175 12.33 -5.04 3.94
C HIS A 175 12.81 -5.54 5.28
N GLU A 176 12.41 -4.83 6.32
CA GLU A 176 12.61 -5.20 7.72
C GLU A 176 11.27 -5.14 8.44
N GLU A 177 11.00 -6.15 9.26
CA GLU A 177 9.81 -6.22 10.08
C GLU A 177 10.14 -5.79 11.51
N PHE A 178 9.21 -5.09 12.13
CA PHE A 178 9.32 -4.58 13.49
C PHE A 178 8.02 -4.83 14.22
N LEU A 179 8.13 -5.12 15.52
CA LEU A 179 7.01 -5.08 16.45
C LEU A 179 7.17 -3.85 17.33
N VAL A 180 6.32 -2.86 17.11
CA VAL A 180 6.33 -1.59 17.85
C VAL A 180 5.25 -1.64 18.92
N THR A 181 5.64 -1.41 20.18
CA THR A 181 4.70 -1.29 21.30
C THR A 181 4.48 0.18 21.61
N VAL A 182 3.21 0.59 21.59
CA VAL A 182 2.78 1.97 21.78
C VAL A 182 1.97 2.09 23.07
N GLN A 183 2.19 3.16 23.83
CA GLN A 183 1.42 3.48 25.03
C GLN A 183 0.63 4.78 24.83
N GLU A 184 -0.56 4.84 25.43
CA GLU A 184 -1.36 6.06 25.50
C GLU A 184 -1.10 6.76 26.84
N TYR A 185 -0.64 8.01 26.79
CA TYR A 185 -0.45 8.87 27.96
C TYR A 185 -1.14 10.22 27.73
N ASP A 186 -2.08 10.56 28.61
CA ASP A 186 -2.84 11.83 28.59
C ASP A 186 -3.46 12.17 27.22
N GLY A 187 -3.94 11.14 26.50
CA GLY A 187 -4.56 11.29 25.17
C GLY A 187 -3.57 11.49 24.02
N THR A 188 -2.29 11.23 24.25
CA THR A 188 -1.24 11.17 23.23
C THR A 188 -0.63 9.77 23.17
N TYR A 189 -0.10 9.38 22.02
CA TYR A 189 0.52 8.07 21.81
C TYR A 189 2.04 8.20 21.65
N CYS A 190 2.79 7.38 22.37
CA CYS A 190 4.26 7.32 22.31
C CYS A 190 4.73 5.86 22.23
N VAL A 191 5.89 5.64 21.64
CA VAL A 191 6.49 4.30 21.52
C VAL A 191 7.24 3.95 22.79
N SER A 192 6.86 2.85 23.43
CA SER A 192 7.50 2.35 24.65
C SER A 192 8.60 1.33 24.37
N ASP A 193 8.45 0.56 23.29
CA ASP A 193 9.41 -0.45 22.85
C ASP A 193 9.29 -0.67 21.34
N ALA A 194 10.39 -1.08 20.72
CA ALA A 194 10.44 -1.50 19.33
C ALA A 194 11.43 -2.65 19.24
N THR A 195 10.95 -3.81 18.81
CA THR A 195 11.77 -5.00 18.63
C THR A 195 11.75 -5.41 17.18
N GLN A 196 12.83 -6.01 16.71
CA GLN A 196 12.77 -6.82 15.52
C GLN A 196 12.23 -8.17 15.98
N PRO A 197 11.11 -8.69 15.42
CA PRO A 197 10.80 -10.10 15.64
C PRO A 197 12.06 -10.85 15.27
N ALA A 198 12.49 -11.77 16.14
CA ALA A 198 13.65 -12.59 15.83
C ALA A 198 13.44 -13.10 14.42
N ALA A 199 14.34 -12.72 13.49
CA ALA A 199 14.39 -13.39 12.22
C ALA A 199 14.34 -14.87 12.59
N GLU A 200 13.42 -15.62 11.99
CA GLU A 200 13.50 -17.06 12.03
C GLU A 200 14.77 -17.41 11.23
N ILE A 201 15.92 -17.16 11.86
CA ILE A 201 17.18 -17.76 11.51
C ILE A 201 16.88 -19.20 11.90
N PRO A 202 16.81 -20.17 10.96
CA PRO A 202 16.80 -21.56 11.34
C PRO A 202 18.04 -21.74 12.19
N THR A 203 17.83 -21.81 13.50
CA THR A 203 18.91 -21.75 14.47
C THR A 203 19.52 -23.13 14.41
N ALA A 204 20.48 -23.31 13.51
CA ALA A 204 21.35 -24.45 13.40
C ALA A 204 22.26 -24.49 14.63
N THR A 205 21.67 -24.72 15.81
CA THR A 205 22.39 -25.29 16.93
C THR A 205 22.09 -26.78 16.88
N PRO A 206 23.07 -27.65 16.64
CA PRO A 206 22.87 -29.09 16.67
C PRO A 206 22.69 -29.50 18.13
N ASP A 207 21.46 -29.39 18.64
CA ASP A 207 21.09 -30.04 19.88
C ASP A 207 20.83 -31.50 19.52
N GLU A 208 21.80 -32.35 19.84
CA GLU A 208 21.78 -33.79 19.61
C GLU A 208 20.58 -34.42 20.36
N GLY A 209 19.40 -34.44 19.73
CA GLY A 209 18.27 -35.21 20.26
C GLY A 209 16.86 -34.73 19.91
N GLN A 210 16.68 -33.56 19.29
CA GLN A 210 15.34 -33.11 18.86
C GLN A 210 15.18 -33.32 17.36
N THR A 211 14.16 -34.07 16.97
CA THR A 211 13.74 -34.17 15.57
C THR A 211 13.24 -32.78 15.17
N GLN A 212 14.05 -32.05 14.41
CA GLN A 212 13.73 -30.72 13.92
C GLN A 212 12.49 -30.85 13.02
N GLU A 213 11.37 -30.30 13.45
CA GLU A 213 10.16 -30.23 12.64
C GLU A 213 10.44 -29.20 11.54
N ILE A 214 10.58 -29.68 10.31
CA ILE A 214 10.85 -28.83 9.15
C ILE A 214 9.56 -28.09 8.82
N ASP A 215 9.61 -26.76 8.78
CA ASP A 215 8.47 -25.99 8.31
C ASP A 215 8.38 -26.10 6.78
N SER A 216 7.38 -26.85 6.31
CA SER A 216 7.14 -27.03 4.88
C SER A 216 6.77 -25.72 4.18
N GLN A 217 6.19 -24.75 4.89
CA GLN A 217 5.89 -23.45 4.32
C GLN A 217 7.15 -22.62 4.08
N GLU A 218 8.14 -22.72 4.98
CA GLU A 218 9.46 -22.10 4.83
C GLU A 218 10.18 -22.66 3.59
N VAL A 219 10.23 -24.00 3.46
CA VAL A 219 10.84 -24.67 2.29
C VAL A 219 10.19 -24.22 0.97
N ALA A 220 8.86 -24.13 0.93
CA ALA A 220 8.14 -23.67 -0.24
C ALA A 220 8.45 -22.20 -0.58
N THR A 221 8.50 -21.34 0.44
CA THR A 221 8.79 -19.92 0.30
C THR A 221 10.22 -19.69 -0.19
N ASP A 222 11.19 -20.37 0.41
CA ASP A 222 12.61 -20.27 0.07
C ASP A 222 12.89 -20.73 -1.37
N PHE A 223 12.29 -21.83 -1.79
CA PHE A 223 12.43 -22.31 -3.17
C PHE A 223 11.95 -21.25 -4.17
N LEU A 224 10.74 -20.71 -3.99
CA LEU A 224 10.19 -19.73 -4.92
C LEU A 224 10.91 -18.40 -4.87
N ARG A 225 11.31 -17.93 -3.68
CA ARG A 225 12.11 -16.71 -3.51
C ARG A 225 13.45 -16.83 -4.23
N THR A 226 14.10 -17.99 -4.13
CA THR A 226 15.39 -18.26 -4.79
C THR A 226 15.29 -18.15 -6.32
N VAL A 227 14.17 -18.59 -6.92
CA VAL A 227 13.98 -18.50 -8.38
C VAL A 227 13.50 -17.11 -8.81
N VAL A 228 12.51 -16.55 -8.10
CA VAL A 228 11.81 -15.33 -8.51
C VAL A 228 12.59 -14.08 -8.16
N ALA A 229 13.05 -13.96 -6.91
CA ALA A 229 13.74 -12.78 -6.42
C ALA A 229 15.25 -12.86 -6.65
N ASP A 230 15.87 -14.00 -6.31
CA ASP A 230 17.33 -14.14 -6.38
C ASP A 230 17.84 -14.58 -7.75
N ARG A 231 16.93 -14.98 -8.66
CA ARG A 231 17.25 -15.40 -10.04
C ARG A 231 18.33 -16.49 -10.08
N ASN A 232 18.24 -17.46 -9.18
CA ASN A 232 19.25 -18.50 -8.99
C ASN A 232 18.65 -19.92 -9.08
N PRO A 233 18.32 -20.39 -10.31
CA PRO A 233 17.68 -21.69 -10.50
C PRO A 233 18.54 -22.85 -9.97
N ALA A 234 19.87 -22.76 -10.04
CA ALA A 234 20.76 -23.83 -9.57
C ALA A 234 20.66 -24.08 -8.05
N THR A 235 20.47 -23.03 -7.25
CA THR A 235 20.24 -23.19 -5.80
C THR A 235 18.85 -23.74 -5.51
N ALA A 236 17.83 -23.30 -6.26
CA ALA A 236 16.46 -23.82 -6.11
C ALA A 236 16.34 -25.30 -6.53
N GLU A 237 17.03 -25.73 -7.59
CA GLU A 237 17.09 -27.14 -8.00
C GLU A 237 17.64 -28.05 -6.90
N ALA A 238 18.58 -27.55 -6.09
CA ALA A 238 19.13 -28.31 -4.96
C ALA A 238 18.11 -28.54 -3.83
N MET A 239 17.02 -27.77 -3.80
CA MET A 239 15.90 -27.93 -2.85
C MET A 239 14.81 -28.88 -3.37
N GLN A 240 14.91 -29.36 -4.62
CA GLN A 240 13.93 -30.26 -5.21
C GLN A 240 14.15 -31.71 -4.76
N CYS A 241 13.05 -32.42 -4.50
CA CYS A 241 13.10 -33.84 -4.21
C CYS A 241 13.60 -34.64 -5.42
N SER A 242 14.23 -35.79 -5.18
CA SER A 242 14.70 -36.66 -6.28
C SER A 242 13.58 -37.15 -7.22
N ALA A 243 12.33 -37.13 -6.76
CA ALA A 243 11.13 -37.47 -7.52
C ALA A 243 10.29 -36.23 -7.90
N PHE A 244 10.93 -35.06 -8.02
CA PHE A 244 10.28 -33.81 -8.39
C PHE A 244 9.47 -33.93 -9.69
N THR A 245 8.32 -33.26 -9.73
CA THR A 245 7.44 -33.19 -10.92
C THR A 245 6.93 -31.78 -11.15
N GLY A 246 6.61 -31.45 -12.41
CA GLY A 246 6.07 -30.14 -12.78
C GLY A 246 7.13 -29.20 -13.36
N ILE A 247 6.93 -27.90 -13.16
CA ILE A 247 7.76 -26.81 -13.71
C ILE A 247 9.10 -26.80 -12.99
N THR A 248 10.21 -26.95 -13.71
CA THR A 248 11.54 -26.91 -13.06
C THR A 248 11.92 -25.48 -12.67
N ALA A 249 12.86 -25.33 -11.73
CA ALA A 249 13.37 -24.01 -11.36
C ALA A 249 14.01 -23.29 -12.57
N GLN A 250 14.68 -24.03 -13.46
CA GLN A 250 15.20 -23.48 -14.70
C GLN A 250 14.09 -23.04 -15.66
N ASP A 251 13.02 -23.84 -15.83
CA ASP A 251 11.90 -23.46 -16.71
C ASP A 251 11.19 -22.19 -16.21
N LEU A 252 11.02 -22.06 -14.88
CA LEU A 252 10.44 -20.85 -14.28
C LEU A 252 11.38 -19.64 -14.43
N ASP A 253 12.69 -19.82 -14.25
CA ASP A 253 13.68 -18.76 -14.47
C ASP A 253 13.69 -18.29 -15.93
N ASP A 254 13.62 -19.22 -16.89
CA ASP A 254 13.55 -18.93 -18.32
C ASP A 254 12.26 -18.17 -18.66
N ALA A 255 11.10 -18.62 -18.16
CA ALA A 255 9.82 -17.94 -18.39
C ALA A 255 9.82 -16.49 -17.87
N ILE A 256 10.39 -16.23 -16.69
CA ILE A 256 10.55 -14.87 -16.17
C ILE A 256 11.52 -14.06 -17.04
N THR A 257 12.61 -14.67 -17.54
CA THR A 257 13.57 -14.00 -18.44
C THR A 257 12.90 -13.57 -19.75
N GLU A 258 11.99 -14.38 -20.28
CA GLU A 258 11.23 -14.04 -21.47
C GLU A 258 10.21 -12.93 -21.20
N TRP A 259 9.54 -12.98 -20.06
CA TRP A 259 8.66 -11.89 -19.60
C TRP A 259 9.41 -10.56 -19.48
N VAL A 260 10.62 -10.58 -18.89
CA VAL A 260 11.55 -9.42 -18.79
C VAL A 260 11.91 -8.88 -20.18
N ALA A 261 12.16 -9.76 -21.15
CA ALA A 261 12.54 -9.33 -22.50
C ALA A 261 11.46 -8.49 -23.19
N VAL A 262 10.19 -8.69 -22.83
CA VAL A 262 9.04 -7.93 -23.36
C VAL A 262 8.72 -6.69 -22.50
N ASN A 263 8.89 -6.78 -21.18
CA ASN A 263 8.39 -5.78 -20.23
C ASN A 263 9.46 -4.86 -19.61
N GLY A 264 10.73 -5.05 -19.96
CA GLY A 264 11.86 -4.26 -19.43
C GLY A 264 12.42 -4.86 -18.14
N ALA A 265 13.23 -4.09 -17.42
CA ALA A 265 13.79 -4.56 -16.14
C ALA A 265 12.66 -4.91 -15.16
N THR A 266 12.77 -6.08 -14.50
CA THR A 266 11.71 -6.65 -13.67
C THR A 266 12.18 -6.89 -12.25
N THR A 267 11.28 -6.65 -11.31
CA THR A 267 11.39 -7.11 -9.92
C THR A 267 10.32 -8.16 -9.69
N GLY A 268 10.74 -9.36 -9.27
CA GLY A 268 9.85 -10.46 -8.90
C GLY A 268 9.74 -10.59 -7.39
N TYR A 269 8.53 -10.80 -6.86
CA TYR A 269 8.32 -11.09 -5.44
C TYR A 269 7.11 -12.01 -5.22
N LEU A 270 7.02 -12.59 -4.02
CA LEU A 270 5.89 -13.44 -3.61
C LEU A 270 4.88 -12.58 -2.87
N ASN A 271 3.62 -12.59 -3.32
CA ASN A 271 2.49 -11.94 -2.67
C ASN A 271 1.72 -12.96 -1.82
N GLY A 272 2.42 -13.48 -0.81
CA GLY A 272 1.89 -14.45 0.14
C GLY A 272 1.99 -15.91 -0.32
N ILE A 273 1.92 -16.78 0.69
CA ILE A 273 1.83 -18.23 0.55
C ILE A 273 0.72 -18.71 1.48
N SER A 274 -0.15 -19.56 0.99
CA SER A 274 -1.31 -20.04 1.74
C SER A 274 -1.47 -21.56 1.58
N PRO A 275 -1.93 -22.29 2.59
CA PRO A 275 -2.17 -23.72 2.45
C PRO A 275 -3.20 -23.99 1.33
N ALA A 276 -2.87 -24.92 0.43
CA ALA A 276 -3.78 -25.38 -0.60
C ALA A 276 -4.70 -26.50 -0.06
N GLU A 277 -5.68 -26.92 -0.87
CA GLU A 277 -6.61 -27.99 -0.49
C GLU A 277 -5.91 -29.37 -0.35
N ALA A 278 -4.75 -29.54 -0.97
CA ALA A 278 -3.94 -30.75 -0.88
C ALA A 278 -2.97 -30.68 0.30
N ASP A 279 -2.86 -31.78 1.04
CA ASP A 279 -1.97 -31.89 2.20
C ASP A 279 -0.51 -31.69 1.79
N GLY A 280 0.21 -30.81 2.49
CA GLY A 280 1.59 -30.44 2.17
C GLY A 280 1.75 -29.58 0.90
N ALA A 281 0.65 -29.05 0.34
CA ALA A 281 0.71 -28.11 -0.78
C ALA A 281 0.33 -26.69 -0.37
N PHE A 282 0.90 -25.72 -1.06
CA PHE A 282 0.70 -24.30 -0.85
C PHE A 282 0.37 -23.62 -2.17
N GLU A 283 -0.55 -22.67 -2.13
CA GLU A 283 -0.84 -21.73 -3.21
C GLU A 283 -0.10 -20.42 -2.93
N THR A 284 0.56 -19.90 -3.96
CA THR A 284 1.34 -18.66 -3.88
C THR A 284 1.10 -17.82 -5.12
N GLU A 285 1.12 -16.50 -4.94
CA GLU A 285 1.05 -15.56 -6.04
C GLU A 285 2.42 -14.95 -6.27
N ILE A 286 3.00 -15.17 -7.45
CA ILE A 286 4.22 -14.49 -7.89
C ILE A 286 3.82 -13.22 -8.59
N VAL A 287 4.38 -12.08 -8.19
CA VAL A 287 4.18 -10.79 -8.85
C VAL A 287 5.45 -10.40 -9.58
N LEU A 288 5.33 -10.14 -10.88
CA LEU A 288 6.38 -9.56 -11.71
C LEU A 288 6.04 -8.11 -12.01
N GLN A 289 6.92 -7.21 -11.59
CA GLN A 289 6.78 -5.78 -11.80
C GLN A 289 7.86 -5.31 -12.78
N GLY A 290 7.44 -4.98 -14.00
CA GLY A 290 8.27 -4.37 -15.04
C GLY A 290 8.16 -2.84 -15.02
N GLU A 291 8.72 -2.17 -16.05
CA GLU A 291 8.74 -0.70 -16.10
C GLU A 291 7.34 -0.07 -16.27
N LEU A 292 6.44 -0.77 -16.97
CA LEU A 292 5.11 -0.27 -17.34
C LEU A 292 3.96 -1.23 -17.00
N ASN A 293 4.28 -2.48 -16.67
CA ASN A 293 3.32 -3.54 -16.43
C ASN A 293 3.61 -4.25 -15.10
N GLN A 294 2.56 -4.62 -14.40
CA GLN A 294 2.60 -5.47 -13.22
C GLN A 294 1.63 -6.61 -13.47
N GLU A 295 2.14 -7.83 -13.39
CA GLU A 295 1.35 -9.04 -13.61
C GLU A 295 1.55 -10.00 -12.44
N SER A 296 0.49 -10.73 -12.08
CA SER A 296 0.52 -11.72 -11.02
C SER A 296 0.14 -13.10 -11.56
N PHE A 297 0.82 -14.11 -11.04
CA PHE A 297 0.75 -15.49 -11.52
C PHE A 297 0.61 -16.43 -10.33
N THR A 298 -0.43 -17.25 -10.34
CA THR A 298 -0.70 -18.20 -9.26
C THR A 298 -0.01 -19.52 -9.52
N PHE A 299 0.75 -19.99 -8.53
CA PHE A 299 1.42 -21.28 -8.55
C PHE A 299 0.97 -22.13 -7.36
N GLN A 300 1.04 -23.44 -7.55
CA GLN A 300 0.85 -24.42 -6.50
C GLN A 300 2.15 -25.21 -6.30
N ILE A 301 2.66 -25.23 -5.08
CA ILE A 301 3.91 -25.89 -4.69
C ILE A 301 3.62 -26.95 -3.64
N ALA A 302 4.10 -28.17 -3.83
CA ALA A 302 4.00 -29.24 -2.85
C ALA A 302 5.36 -29.53 -2.23
N VAL A 303 5.40 -29.76 -0.92
CA VAL A 303 6.60 -30.07 -0.15
C VAL A 303 6.47 -31.46 0.48
N ASP A 304 7.53 -32.25 0.39
CA ASP A 304 7.63 -33.58 1.01
C ASP A 304 8.86 -33.60 1.94
N GLY A 305 8.63 -33.36 3.22
CA GLY A 305 9.71 -33.25 4.21
C GLY A 305 10.51 -31.96 4.07
N ASP A 306 11.77 -32.06 3.68
CA ASP A 306 12.73 -30.96 3.50
C ASP A 306 12.96 -30.53 2.05
N CYS A 307 12.15 -31.05 1.12
CA CYS A 307 12.33 -30.77 -0.30
C CYS A 307 11.00 -30.50 -1.01
N VAL A 308 11.10 -29.76 -2.11
CA VAL A 308 9.95 -29.49 -2.98
C VAL A 308 9.66 -30.70 -3.85
N ALA A 309 8.44 -31.22 -3.76
CA ALA A 309 7.98 -32.40 -4.49
C ALA A 309 7.35 -32.04 -5.85
N SER A 310 6.66 -30.91 -5.95
CA SER A 310 6.14 -30.43 -7.23
C SER A 310 5.91 -28.93 -7.30
N LEU A 311 5.93 -28.40 -8.52
CA LEU A 311 5.51 -27.02 -8.85
C LEU A 311 4.57 -27.05 -10.07
N GLU A 312 3.36 -26.52 -9.91
CA GLU A 312 2.34 -26.47 -10.95
C GLU A 312 1.69 -25.07 -11.02
N GLY A 313 0.90 -24.81 -12.06
CA GLY A 313 0.23 -23.53 -12.28
C GLY A 313 1.06 -22.55 -13.10
N GLY A 314 0.84 -21.26 -12.91
CA GLY A 314 1.55 -20.20 -13.62
C GLY A 314 1.35 -20.23 -15.13
N ASP A 315 0.27 -20.85 -15.61
CA ASP A 315 0.05 -21.10 -17.05
C ASP A 315 0.20 -19.82 -17.88
N ASP A 316 -0.26 -18.67 -17.37
CA ASP A 316 -0.15 -17.39 -18.09
C ASP A 316 1.32 -16.93 -18.24
N LEU A 317 2.19 -17.23 -17.27
CA LEU A 317 3.62 -16.96 -17.36
C LEU A 317 4.33 -18.00 -18.24
N MET A 318 4.01 -19.28 -18.04
CA MET A 318 4.66 -20.38 -18.75
C MET A 318 4.30 -20.44 -20.24
N ASN A 319 3.08 -20.06 -20.61
CA ASN A 319 2.66 -19.99 -22.01
C ASN A 319 3.09 -18.71 -22.73
N ALA A 320 3.56 -17.70 -21.99
CA ALA A 320 4.14 -16.50 -22.62
C ALA A 320 5.50 -16.78 -23.27
N ALA A 321 6.10 -17.95 -22.96
CA ALA A 321 7.42 -18.37 -23.43
C ALA A 321 7.43 -19.22 -24.72
N ASP A 322 6.25 -19.53 -25.30
CA ASP A 322 6.08 -20.30 -26.54
C ASP A 322 5.65 -19.44 -27.75
#